data_AF-A0A7C5VWC7-F1
#
_entry.id   AF-A0A7C5VWC7-F1
#
_cell.length_a   1.000
_cell.length_b   1.000
_cell.length_c   1.000
_cell.angle_alpha   90.00
_cell.angle_beta   90.00
_cell.angle_gamma   90.00
#
_symmetry.space_group_name_H-M   'P 1'
#
loop_
_entity.id
_entity.type
_entity.pdbx_description
1 polymer ?
#
loop_
_entity_poly.entity_id
_entity_poly.type
_entity_poly.pdbx_seq_one_letter_code
_entity_poly.pdbx_strand_id
1 'polypeptide(L)'
;MQQTKKKSQSEKRRKTEKNLKYLTREEFFRYLEEDRRKWEENQKRWEENQKRWEENQKIIERITKSIAKVGARVGYKMEDLVRALIKEFFEKNGIKPDTKPLKEFDQEGFVYGYPSDVEIDVFVSDPVVYGEVKSIIEDASEVLAFNRKVEFFERKYGKAWKKFITCLDIKERRRESILQAAEKYGIDIIEA
;
A
#
# COMPACT_ATOMS: atom_id res chain seq x y z
N MET A 1 -22.95 -9.62 -4.27
CA MET A 1 -21.63 -10.22 -3.92
C MET A 1 -20.99 -9.71 -2.62
N GLN A 2 -21.17 -8.45 -2.22
CA GLN A 2 -20.59 -7.93 -0.95
C GLN A 2 -21.33 -8.39 0.32
N GLN A 3 -22.66 -8.59 0.24
CA GLN A 3 -23.45 -9.12 1.37
C GLN A 3 -23.10 -10.58 1.71
N THR A 4 -22.72 -11.39 0.72
CA THR A 4 -22.35 -12.80 0.90
C THR A 4 -20.98 -12.95 1.58
N LYS A 5 -19.99 -12.08 1.28
CA LYS A 5 -18.69 -12.09 1.97
C LYS A 5 -18.81 -11.66 3.45
N LYS A 6 -19.59 -10.61 3.76
CA LYS A 6 -19.87 -10.17 5.15
C LYS A 6 -20.61 -11.24 5.95
N LYS A 7 -21.63 -11.89 5.37
CA LYS A 7 -22.30 -13.05 5.99
C LYS A 7 -21.30 -14.18 6.30
N SER A 8 -20.44 -14.55 5.34
CA SER A 8 -19.48 -15.64 5.53
C SER A 8 -18.43 -15.36 6.64
N GLN A 9 -17.98 -14.11 6.82
CA GLN A 9 -17.07 -13.76 7.91
C GLN A 9 -17.77 -13.74 9.27
N SER A 10 -19.02 -13.25 9.32
CA SER A 10 -19.82 -13.27 10.55
C SER A 10 -20.16 -14.70 10.99
N GLU A 11 -20.43 -15.59 10.03
CA GLU A 11 -20.66 -17.02 10.27
C GLU A 11 -19.39 -17.74 10.71
N LYS A 12 -18.24 -17.41 10.12
CA LYS A 12 -16.94 -17.93 10.56
C LYS A 12 -16.63 -17.51 12.00
N ARG A 13 -16.79 -16.22 12.35
CA ARG A 13 -16.61 -15.72 13.72
C ARG A 13 -17.53 -16.43 14.71
N ARG A 14 -18.81 -16.54 14.38
CA ARG A 14 -19.83 -17.20 15.22
C ARG A 14 -19.57 -18.70 15.40
N LYS A 15 -18.97 -19.36 14.40
CA LYS A 15 -18.57 -20.78 14.46
C LYS A 15 -17.32 -20.97 15.31
N THR A 16 -16.34 -20.07 15.21
CA THR A 16 -15.15 -20.06 16.06
C THR A 16 -15.51 -19.81 17.53
N GLU A 17 -16.38 -18.82 17.81
CA GLU A 17 -16.88 -18.54 19.16
C GLU A 17 -17.64 -19.74 19.76
N LYS A 18 -18.48 -20.41 18.96
CA LYS A 18 -19.15 -21.63 19.41
C LYS A 18 -18.16 -22.75 19.70
N ASN A 19 -17.16 -22.97 18.85
CA ASN A 19 -16.15 -24.00 19.07
C ASN A 19 -15.32 -23.75 20.33
N LEU A 20 -14.96 -22.49 20.61
CA LEU A 20 -14.25 -22.09 21.84
C LEU A 20 -15.06 -22.37 23.12
N LYS A 21 -16.39 -22.33 23.04
CA LYS A 21 -17.29 -22.54 24.18
C LYS A 21 -17.36 -24.00 24.65
N TYR A 22 -16.91 -24.95 23.82
CA TYR A 22 -16.90 -26.38 24.13
C TYR A 22 -15.49 -26.94 24.39
N LEU A 23 -14.46 -26.08 24.41
CA LEU A 23 -13.11 -26.52 24.76
C LEU A 23 -13.03 -26.86 26.25
N THR A 24 -12.34 -27.96 26.56
CA THR A 24 -11.91 -28.25 27.93
C THR A 24 -10.94 -27.18 28.42
N ARG A 25 -10.75 -27.07 29.74
CA ARG A 25 -9.86 -26.07 30.34
C ARG A 25 -8.42 -26.18 29.79
N GLU A 26 -7.92 -27.40 29.58
CA GLU A 26 -6.58 -27.66 29.02
C GLU A 26 -6.48 -27.31 27.53
N GLU A 27 -7.50 -27.59 26.73
CA GLU A 27 -7.55 -27.16 25.34
C GLU A 27 -7.63 -25.64 25.22
N PHE A 28 -8.37 -24.98 26.13
CA PHE A 28 -8.48 -23.53 26.14
C PHE A 28 -7.15 -22.86 26.47
N PHE A 29 -6.40 -23.38 27.44
CA PHE A 29 -5.05 -22.89 27.74
C PHE A 29 -4.07 -23.12 26.58
N ARG A 30 -4.11 -24.29 25.91
CA ARG A 30 -3.30 -24.52 24.69
C ARG A 30 -3.66 -23.56 23.56
N TYR A 31 -4.96 -23.29 23.37
CA TYR A 31 -5.42 -22.30 22.38
C TYR A 31 -4.88 -20.91 22.70
N LEU A 32 -4.98 -20.46 23.96
CA LEU A 32 -4.44 -19.15 24.37
C LEU A 32 -2.93 -19.05 24.21
N GLU A 33 -2.20 -20.13 24.49
CA GLU A 33 -0.75 -20.17 24.33
C GLU A 33 -0.33 -20.11 22.86
N GLU A 34 -1.02 -20.85 21.98
CA GLU A 34 -0.82 -20.74 20.53
C GLU A 34 -1.21 -19.38 19.97
N ASP A 35 -2.32 -18.81 20.44
CA ASP A 35 -2.78 -17.48 20.00
C ASP A 35 -1.80 -16.39 20.44
N ARG A 36 -1.30 -16.48 21.68
CA ARG A 36 -0.21 -15.63 22.17
C ARG A 36 1.05 -15.78 21.31
N ARG A 37 1.47 -17.01 20.98
CA ARG A 37 2.65 -17.25 20.15
C ARG A 37 2.48 -16.65 18.74
N LYS A 38 1.31 -16.85 18.12
CA LYS A 38 0.97 -16.25 16.82
C LYS A 38 0.94 -14.73 16.89
N TRP A 39 0.45 -14.17 17.99
CA TRP A 39 0.43 -12.73 18.22
C TRP A 39 1.84 -12.16 18.37
N GLU A 40 2.71 -12.80 19.16
CA GLU A 40 4.11 -12.43 19.32
C GLU A 40 4.89 -12.53 18.00
N GLU A 41 4.71 -13.62 17.24
CA GLU A 41 5.30 -13.79 15.91
C GLU A 41 4.83 -12.69 14.93
N ASN A 42 3.53 -12.35 14.96
CA ASN A 42 2.98 -11.27 14.14
C ASN A 42 3.48 -9.89 14.56
N GLN A 43 3.61 -9.62 15.86
CA GLN A 43 4.17 -8.38 16.38
C GLN A 43 5.61 -8.20 15.91
N LYS A 44 6.43 -9.24 16.04
CA LYS A 44 7.82 -9.22 15.56
C LYS A 44 7.91 -8.95 14.06
N ARG A 45 7.08 -9.62 13.24
CA ARG A 45 7.01 -9.36 11.79
C ARG A 45 6.55 -7.94 11.49
N TRP A 46 5.63 -7.39 12.27
CA TRP A 46 5.14 -6.04 12.11
C TRP A 46 6.24 -5.00 12.41
N GLU A 47 6.98 -5.17 13.49
CA GLU A 47 8.14 -4.34 13.84
C GLU A 47 9.25 -4.41 12.77
N GLU A 48 9.59 -5.62 12.32
CA GLU A 48 10.59 -5.81 11.26
C GLU A 48 10.17 -5.14 9.95
N ASN A 49 8.90 -5.29 9.55
CA ASN A 49 8.37 -4.64 8.36
C ASN A 49 8.34 -3.11 8.51
N GLN A 50 7.94 -2.58 9.67
CA GLN A 50 7.92 -1.15 9.93
C GLN A 50 9.33 -0.55 9.86
N LYS A 51 10.34 -1.21 10.44
CA LYS A 51 11.74 -0.77 10.34
C LYS A 51 12.23 -0.75 8.89
N ARG A 52 11.96 -1.82 8.13
CA ARG A 52 12.29 -1.89 6.70
C ARG A 52 11.59 -0.78 5.91
N TRP A 53 10.36 -0.43 6.26
CA TRP A 53 9.63 0.67 5.62
C TRP A 53 10.32 2.02 5.80
N GLU A 54 10.71 2.36 7.03
CA GLU A 54 11.37 3.62 7.35
C GLU A 54 12.73 3.73 6.64
N GLU A 55 13.48 2.63 6.55
CA GLU A 55 14.72 2.54 5.78
C GLU A 55 14.46 2.76 4.28
N ASN A 56 13.42 2.11 3.73
CA ASN A 56 13.02 2.24 2.34
C ASN A 56 12.59 3.69 2.01
N GLN A 57 11.84 4.36 2.87
CA GLN A 57 11.41 5.76 2.65
C GLN A 57 12.61 6.70 2.46
N LYS A 58 13.62 6.60 3.35
CA LYS A 58 14.85 7.41 3.25
C LYS A 58 15.66 7.15 1.98
N ILE A 59 15.48 5.98 1.38
CA ILE A 59 16.20 5.59 0.17
C ILE A 59 15.43 6.02 -1.08
N ILE A 60 14.10 5.85 -1.09
CA ILE A 60 13.22 6.41 -2.11
C ILE A 60 13.46 7.92 -2.19
N GLU A 61 13.44 8.63 -1.05
CA GLU A 61 13.77 10.05 -0.97
C GLU A 61 15.13 10.38 -1.61
N ARG A 62 16.19 9.62 -1.28
CA ARG A 62 17.54 9.83 -1.86
C ARG A 62 17.60 9.58 -3.37
N ILE A 63 16.88 8.57 -3.85
CA ILE A 63 16.77 8.26 -5.28
C ILE A 63 16.06 9.41 -5.98
N THR A 64 14.89 9.81 -5.48
CA THR A 64 14.09 10.90 -6.06
C THR A 64 14.87 12.22 -6.07
N LYS A 65 15.62 12.52 -4.99
CA LYS A 65 16.60 13.64 -4.93
C LYS A 65 17.67 13.57 -6.01
N SER A 66 18.25 12.40 -6.22
CA SER A 66 19.32 12.20 -7.20
C SER A 66 18.81 12.39 -8.61
N ILE A 67 17.59 11.92 -8.89
CA ILE A 67 16.98 12.11 -10.20
C ILE A 67 16.55 13.57 -10.39
N ALA A 68 16.02 14.26 -9.37
CA ALA A 68 15.70 15.69 -9.46
C ALA A 68 16.91 16.52 -9.96
N LYS A 69 18.12 16.18 -9.48
CA LYS A 69 19.39 16.82 -9.90
C LYS A 69 19.80 16.50 -11.35
N VAL A 70 19.37 15.37 -11.89
CA VAL A 70 19.71 14.88 -13.25
C VAL A 70 18.62 15.22 -14.28
N GLY A 71 17.36 15.31 -13.83
CA GLY A 71 16.13 15.40 -14.64
C GLY A 71 16.00 16.63 -15.53
N ALA A 72 16.88 17.62 -15.38
CA ALA A 72 16.98 18.73 -16.33
C ALA A 72 17.61 18.34 -17.69
N ARG A 73 18.16 17.12 -17.85
CA ARG A 73 19.01 16.78 -19.01
C ARG A 73 18.69 15.48 -19.75
N VAL A 74 17.68 14.72 -19.37
CA VAL A 74 17.42 13.40 -19.97
C VAL A 74 15.97 13.30 -20.40
N GLY A 75 15.72 13.14 -21.71
CA GLY A 75 14.39 13.04 -22.32
C GLY A 75 13.60 11.75 -22.00
N TYR A 76 13.82 11.15 -20.84
CA TYR A 76 13.04 10.03 -20.31
C TYR A 76 11.85 10.56 -19.51
N LYS A 77 10.72 9.84 -19.49
CA LYS A 77 9.66 10.13 -18.52
C LYS A 77 10.20 9.87 -17.13
N MET A 78 10.28 10.92 -16.32
CA MET A 78 10.76 10.89 -14.94
C MET A 78 10.17 9.74 -14.12
N GLU A 79 8.87 9.51 -14.28
CA GLU A 79 8.11 8.48 -13.57
C GLU A 79 8.60 7.07 -13.91
N ASP A 80 9.02 6.80 -15.15
CA ASP A 80 9.54 5.49 -15.56
C ASP A 80 10.91 5.23 -14.93
N LEU A 81 11.75 6.27 -14.81
CA LEU A 81 13.06 6.17 -14.17
C LEU A 81 12.95 5.96 -12.66
N VAL A 82 12.13 6.75 -11.98
CA VAL A 82 11.85 6.59 -10.54
C VAL A 82 11.28 5.19 -10.26
N ARG A 83 10.33 4.74 -11.08
CA ARG A 83 9.73 3.40 -10.97
C ARG A 83 10.76 2.29 -11.12
N ALA A 84 11.64 2.38 -12.12
CA ALA A 84 12.70 1.38 -12.34
C ALA A 84 13.65 1.29 -11.13
N LEU A 85 14.05 2.43 -10.59
CA LEU A 85 14.97 2.49 -9.44
C LEU A 85 14.32 1.99 -8.14
N ILE A 86 13.05 2.32 -7.90
CA ILE A 86 12.29 1.79 -6.77
C ILE A 86 12.17 0.27 -6.87
N LYS A 87 11.89 -0.26 -8.06
CA LYS A 87 11.79 -1.71 -8.28
C LYS A 87 13.10 -2.43 -7.99
N GLU A 88 14.19 -2.00 -8.61
CA GLU A 88 15.52 -2.58 -8.40
C GLU A 88 15.93 -2.54 -6.92
N PHE A 89 15.57 -1.46 -6.23
CA PHE A 89 15.86 -1.29 -4.82
C PHE A 89 15.08 -2.30 -3.95
N PHE A 90 13.76 -2.43 -4.13
CA PHE A 90 12.99 -3.43 -3.38
C PHE A 90 13.58 -4.83 -3.59
N GLU A 91 13.90 -5.19 -4.85
CA GLU A 91 14.49 -6.50 -5.19
C GLU A 91 15.80 -6.76 -4.44
N LYS A 92 16.70 -5.78 -4.36
CA LYS A 92 17.97 -5.88 -3.60
C LYS A 92 17.76 -6.06 -2.10
N ASN A 93 16.64 -5.60 -1.56
CA ASN A 93 16.29 -5.75 -0.14
C ASN A 93 15.44 -6.99 0.14
N GLY A 94 15.36 -7.92 -0.82
CA GLY A 94 14.63 -9.17 -0.68
C GLY A 94 13.11 -9.02 -0.72
N ILE A 95 12.61 -7.84 -1.08
CA ILE A 95 11.19 -7.60 -1.36
C ILE A 95 11.03 -7.70 -2.86
N LYS A 96 10.19 -8.58 -3.36
CA LYS A 96 9.93 -8.66 -4.80
C LYS A 96 8.71 -7.81 -5.12
N PRO A 97 8.88 -6.56 -5.59
CA PRO A 97 7.76 -5.82 -6.13
C PRO A 97 7.35 -6.51 -7.44
N ASP A 98 6.10 -6.35 -7.83
CA ASP A 98 5.66 -6.88 -9.11
C ASP A 98 6.39 -6.16 -10.25
N THR A 99 6.93 -6.97 -11.17
CA THR A 99 7.80 -6.53 -12.26
C THR A 99 7.11 -5.53 -13.19
N LYS A 100 5.77 -5.52 -13.21
CA LYS A 100 4.94 -4.62 -14.00
C LYS A 100 4.00 -3.82 -13.09
N PRO A 101 3.62 -2.59 -13.50
CA PRO A 101 2.55 -1.88 -12.83
C PRO A 101 1.31 -2.77 -12.75
N LEU A 102 0.59 -2.69 -11.63
CA LEU A 102 -0.63 -3.47 -11.47
C LEU A 102 -1.73 -2.78 -12.28
N LYS A 103 -2.22 -3.45 -13.33
CA LYS A 103 -3.20 -2.90 -14.27
C LYS A 103 -4.44 -3.77 -14.33
N GLU A 104 -5.60 -3.14 -14.18
CA GLU A 104 -6.90 -3.79 -14.38
C GLU A 104 -7.89 -2.80 -15.00
N PHE A 105 -8.80 -3.32 -15.83
CA PHE A 105 -9.86 -2.52 -16.44
C PHE A 105 -11.06 -2.44 -15.49
N ASP A 106 -11.41 -1.23 -15.07
CA ASP A 106 -12.56 -0.95 -14.22
C ASP A 106 -13.81 -0.79 -15.09
N GLN A 107 -14.54 -1.89 -15.29
CA GLN A 107 -15.77 -1.90 -16.11
C GLN A 107 -16.91 -1.07 -15.50
N GLU A 108 -16.93 -0.91 -14.17
CA GLU A 108 -18.01 -0.22 -13.45
C GLU A 108 -17.77 1.30 -13.40
N GLY A 109 -16.55 1.75 -13.73
CA GLY A 109 -16.15 3.15 -13.58
C GLY A 109 -16.07 3.61 -12.13
N PHE A 110 -15.76 2.70 -11.21
CA PHE A 110 -15.58 3.01 -9.79
C PHE A 110 -14.53 4.09 -9.51
N VAL A 111 -13.39 4.09 -10.22
CA VAL A 111 -12.26 4.98 -9.91
C VAL A 111 -12.46 6.37 -10.50
N TYR A 112 -12.90 6.46 -11.76
CA TYR A 112 -12.98 7.70 -12.53
C TYR A 112 -14.40 8.12 -12.94
N GLY A 113 -15.42 7.33 -12.59
CA GLY A 113 -16.81 7.57 -12.98
C GLY A 113 -17.17 7.05 -14.38
N TYR A 114 -16.25 6.40 -15.09
CA TYR A 114 -16.48 5.78 -16.40
C TYR A 114 -15.53 4.59 -16.63
N PRO A 115 -15.91 3.62 -17.50
CA PRO A 115 -15.08 2.45 -17.76
C PRO A 115 -13.69 2.82 -18.27
N SER A 116 -12.64 2.36 -17.61
CA SER A 116 -11.27 2.82 -17.88
C SER A 116 -10.21 1.90 -17.29
N ASP A 117 -8.99 1.98 -17.84
CA ASP A 117 -7.82 1.30 -17.27
C ASP A 117 -7.38 1.98 -15.98
N VAL A 118 -7.17 1.17 -14.94
CA VAL A 118 -6.67 1.60 -13.64
C VAL A 118 -5.29 0.98 -13.43
N GLU A 119 -4.33 1.82 -13.06
CA GLU A 119 -2.93 1.42 -12.88
C GLU A 119 -2.39 1.91 -11.53
N ILE A 120 -1.71 1.01 -10.82
CA ILE A 120 -0.85 1.30 -9.66
C ILE A 120 0.60 1.09 -10.06
N ASP A 121 1.45 2.06 -9.74
CA ASP A 121 2.80 2.09 -10.28
C ASP A 121 3.77 1.09 -9.65
N VAL A 122 3.64 0.95 -8.33
CA VAL A 122 4.43 0.05 -7.49
C VAL A 122 3.45 -0.81 -6.70
N PHE A 123 3.57 -2.12 -6.84
CA PHE A 123 2.78 -3.07 -6.08
C PHE A 123 3.69 -4.14 -5.48
N VAL A 124 3.47 -4.47 -4.21
CA VAL A 124 4.12 -5.57 -3.51
C VAL A 124 2.99 -6.43 -2.95
N SER A 125 3.04 -7.73 -3.19
CA SER A 125 1.97 -8.65 -2.76
C SER A 125 2.10 -9.11 -1.30
N ASP A 126 3.31 -9.08 -0.74
CA ASP A 126 3.57 -9.50 0.65
C ASP A 126 4.79 -8.77 1.26
N PRO A 127 4.58 -7.88 2.26
CA PRO A 127 3.28 -7.36 2.67
C PRO A 127 2.62 -6.53 1.54
N VAL A 128 1.30 -6.42 1.55
CA VAL A 128 0.56 -5.69 0.51
C VAL A 128 0.89 -4.20 0.54
N VAL A 129 1.58 -3.70 -0.49
CA VAL A 129 1.94 -2.27 -0.64
C VAL A 129 1.44 -1.76 -1.98
N TYR A 130 0.84 -0.57 -1.97
CA TYR A 130 0.50 0.18 -3.18
C TYR A 130 1.25 1.51 -3.21
N GLY A 131 1.82 1.86 -4.36
CA GLY A 131 2.57 3.10 -4.56
C GLY A 131 2.25 3.77 -5.89
N GLU A 132 2.18 5.10 -5.88
CA GLU A 132 2.11 5.95 -7.06
C GLU A 132 3.39 6.77 -7.19
N VAL A 133 3.83 7.00 -8.42
CA VAL A 133 4.97 7.84 -8.74
C VAL A 133 4.46 9.09 -9.45
N LYS A 134 4.83 10.26 -8.92
CA LYS A 134 4.49 11.56 -9.49
C LYS A 134 5.74 12.39 -9.71
N SER A 135 5.72 13.26 -10.70
CA SER A 135 6.75 14.30 -10.78
C SER A 135 6.44 15.39 -9.75
N ILE A 136 5.24 15.98 -9.80
CA ILE A 136 4.78 16.99 -8.86
C ILE A 136 3.35 16.62 -8.46
N ILE A 137 2.99 16.82 -7.18
CA ILE A 137 1.60 16.72 -6.74
C ILE A 137 0.99 18.13 -6.77
N GLU A 138 0.02 18.35 -7.65
CA GLU A 138 -0.56 19.68 -7.85
C GLU A 138 -1.76 19.97 -6.96
N ASP A 139 -2.53 18.95 -6.62
CA ASP A 139 -3.80 19.08 -5.91
C ASP A 139 -4.15 17.84 -5.07
N ALA A 140 -4.92 18.04 -4.00
CA ALA A 140 -5.39 16.96 -3.15
C ALA A 140 -6.21 15.90 -3.92
N SER A 141 -6.89 16.29 -5.00
CA SER A 141 -7.63 15.36 -5.87
C SER A 141 -6.78 14.21 -6.42
N GLU A 142 -5.45 14.40 -6.59
CA GLU A 142 -4.53 13.34 -6.99
C GLU A 142 -4.36 12.29 -5.89
N VAL A 143 -4.26 12.72 -4.63
CA VAL A 143 -4.23 11.84 -3.46
C VAL A 143 -5.55 11.05 -3.34
N LEU A 144 -6.68 11.73 -3.55
CA LEU A 144 -8.00 11.10 -3.54
C LEU A 144 -8.15 10.09 -4.69
N ALA A 145 -7.63 10.42 -5.87
CA ALA A 145 -7.64 9.52 -7.02
C ALA A 145 -6.80 8.27 -6.72
N PHE A 146 -5.58 8.43 -6.19
CA PHE A 146 -4.76 7.30 -5.77
C PHE A 146 -5.47 6.43 -4.73
N ASN A 147 -6.11 7.02 -3.71
CA ASN A 147 -6.87 6.23 -2.75
C ASN A 147 -8.00 5.41 -3.40
N ARG A 148 -8.74 5.98 -4.36
CA ARG A 148 -9.77 5.23 -5.11
C ARG A 148 -9.17 4.08 -5.92
N LYS A 149 -8.01 4.28 -6.54
CA LYS A 149 -7.28 3.19 -7.22
C LYS A 149 -6.93 2.08 -6.23
N VAL A 150 -6.41 2.42 -5.05
CA VAL A 150 -6.08 1.42 -4.02
C VAL A 150 -7.33 0.67 -3.59
N GLU A 151 -8.43 1.36 -3.28
CA GLU A 151 -9.71 0.73 -2.90
C GLU A 151 -10.27 -0.22 -3.97
N PHE A 152 -10.03 0.09 -5.24
CA PHE A 152 -10.38 -0.79 -6.36
C PHE A 152 -9.57 -2.10 -6.29
N PHE A 153 -8.25 -2.02 -6.15
CA PHE A 153 -7.36 -3.18 -6.11
C PHE A 153 -7.46 -3.98 -4.80
N GLU A 154 -7.76 -3.35 -3.66
CA GLU A 154 -7.91 -4.03 -2.37
C GLU A 154 -9.01 -5.11 -2.39
N ARG A 155 -9.98 -5.01 -3.32
CA ARG A 155 -11.05 -6.01 -3.51
C ARG A 155 -10.50 -7.38 -3.90
N LYS A 156 -9.35 -7.41 -4.58
CA LYS A 156 -8.73 -8.60 -5.17
C LYS A 156 -7.39 -8.95 -4.51
N TYR A 157 -6.55 -7.97 -4.24
CA TYR A 157 -5.18 -8.18 -3.76
C TYR A 157 -5.02 -8.05 -2.24
N GLY A 158 -6.09 -7.63 -1.55
CA GLY A 158 -6.09 -7.49 -0.10
C GLY A 158 -5.82 -6.07 0.38
N LYS A 159 -6.04 -5.85 1.68
CA LYS A 159 -5.90 -4.55 2.32
C LYS A 159 -4.44 -4.10 2.32
N ALA A 160 -4.23 -2.82 2.02
CA ALA A 160 -2.91 -2.21 2.05
C ALA A 160 -2.33 -2.26 3.46
N TRP A 161 -1.15 -2.84 3.61
CA TRP A 161 -0.32 -2.64 4.79
C TRP A 161 0.32 -1.24 4.75
N LYS A 162 0.77 -0.78 3.58
CA LYS A 162 1.24 0.59 3.33
C LYS A 162 0.73 1.13 2.00
N LYS A 163 0.53 2.46 1.97
CA LYS A 163 0.18 3.24 0.79
C LYS A 163 1.12 4.42 0.72
N PHE A 164 1.68 4.72 -0.44
CA PHE A 164 2.55 5.87 -0.59
C PHE A 164 2.42 6.55 -1.96
N ILE A 165 2.76 7.83 -1.98
CA ILE A 165 3.02 8.57 -3.22
C ILE A 165 4.44 9.10 -3.11
N THR A 166 5.28 8.81 -4.10
CA THR A 166 6.59 9.46 -4.21
C THR A 166 6.53 10.57 -5.25
N CYS A 167 7.11 11.72 -4.93
CA CYS A 167 7.13 12.88 -5.81
C CYS A 167 8.43 13.67 -5.72
N LEU A 168 8.74 14.45 -6.75
CA LEU A 168 9.86 15.41 -6.68
C LEU A 168 9.51 16.62 -5.83
N ASP A 169 8.26 17.09 -5.94
CA ASP A 169 7.81 18.31 -5.27
C ASP A 169 6.29 18.29 -5.05
N ILE A 170 5.83 19.11 -4.12
CA ILE A 170 4.42 19.37 -3.86
C ILE A 170 4.14 20.83 -4.12
N LYS A 171 3.05 21.12 -4.83
CA LYS A 171 2.67 22.50 -5.15
C LYS A 171 2.40 23.31 -3.87
N GLU A 172 3.32 24.22 -3.54
CA GLU A 172 3.37 24.91 -2.24
C GLU A 172 2.04 25.52 -1.80
N ARG A 173 1.36 26.24 -2.70
CA ARG A 173 0.04 26.85 -2.42
C ARG A 173 -1.07 25.87 -1.98
N ARG A 174 -0.88 24.56 -2.19
CA ARG A 174 -1.82 23.48 -1.90
C ARG A 174 -1.19 22.40 -1.01
N ARG A 175 0.03 22.61 -0.52
CA ARG A 175 0.77 21.64 0.30
C ARG A 175 -0.04 21.18 1.49
N GLU A 176 -0.62 22.12 2.25
CA GLU A 176 -1.42 21.79 3.43
C GLU A 176 -2.61 20.88 3.09
N SER A 177 -3.40 21.20 2.07
CA SER A 177 -4.56 20.39 1.69
C SER A 177 -4.19 19.02 1.13
N ILE A 178 -3.04 18.93 0.43
CA ILE A 178 -2.49 17.67 -0.07
C ILE A 178 -2.06 16.77 1.10
N LEU A 179 -1.32 17.31 2.07
CA LEU A 179 -0.86 16.56 3.23
C LEU A 179 -2.04 16.13 4.14
N GLN A 180 -3.03 17.01 4.35
CA GLN A 180 -4.25 16.67 5.09
C GLN A 180 -5.03 15.53 4.40
N ALA A 181 -5.13 15.54 3.08
CA ALA A 181 -5.75 14.45 2.33
C ALA A 181 -4.95 13.15 2.50
N ALA A 182 -3.62 13.21 2.42
CA ALA A 182 -2.75 12.04 2.57
C ALA A 182 -2.89 11.42 3.96
N GLU A 183 -2.85 12.24 5.01
CA GLU A 183 -3.04 11.82 6.40
C GLU A 183 -4.41 11.17 6.61
N LYS A 184 -5.49 11.81 6.13
CA LYS A 184 -6.86 11.28 6.23
C LYS A 184 -7.00 9.86 5.68
N TYR A 185 -6.27 9.54 4.63
CA TYR A 185 -6.32 8.22 3.98
C TYR A 185 -5.17 7.31 4.40
N GLY A 186 -4.25 7.73 5.28
CA GLY A 186 -3.07 6.93 5.66
C GLY A 186 -2.17 6.65 4.46
N ILE A 187 -1.88 7.69 3.68
CA ILE A 187 -0.96 7.64 2.53
C ILE A 187 0.30 8.41 2.92
N ASP A 188 1.44 7.74 2.84
CA ASP A 188 2.74 8.38 3.08
C ASP A 188 3.16 9.18 1.83
N ILE A 189 3.49 10.46 1.99
CA ILE A 189 4.08 11.26 0.91
C ILE A 189 5.59 11.25 1.06
N ILE A 190 6.30 10.75 0.05
CA ILE A 190 7.76 10.68 0.00
C ILE A 190 8.25 11.69 -1.04
N GLU A 191 8.45 12.92 -0.58
CA GLU A 191 8.99 14.03 -1.37
C GLU A 191 10.52 13.95 -1.47
N ALA A 192 11.08 14.53 -2.54
CA ALA A 192 12.51 14.62 -2.79
C ALA A 192 13.16 15.86 -2.15
#